data_AF-A0A353R5E0-F1
#
_entry.id   AF-A0A353R5E0-F1
#
_cell.length_a   1.000
_cell.length_b   1.000
_cell.length_c   1.000
_cell.angle_alpha   90.00
_cell.angle_beta   90.00
_cell.angle_gamma   90.00
#
_symmetry.space_group_name_H-M   'P 1'
#
loop_
_entity.id
_entity.type
_entity.pdbx_description
1 polymer ?
#
loop_
_entity_poly.entity_id
_entity_poly.type
_entity_poly.pdbx_seq_one_letter_code
_entity_poly.pdbx_strand_id
1 'polypeptide(L)'
;SLGVVGSPTLAILLTVILALAGFLFSAVASYMAGLLGSSHNPVSGMTIATILLSALLLRLLMGVDAAGGAGAVLLVGAGVCCAAALAGDNIQDLKAGALLGATPWRQQTAQIVGVISGSLVMAPVLILLEQAYGFGPIDAAHPHALPAPQAGLMAALATGVFNGDLPWDMILMG
;
A
#
# COMPACT_ATOMS: atom_id res chain seq x y z
N SER A 1 12.41 4.41 -9.75
CA SER A 1 11.94 3.09 -10.23
C SER A 1 13.09 2.22 -10.71
N LEU A 2 13.97 2.68 -11.63
CA LEU A 2 15.12 1.89 -12.11
C LEU A 2 16.11 1.47 -11.01
N GLY A 3 16.36 2.32 -10.00
CA GLY A 3 17.29 2.00 -8.91
C GLY A 3 16.85 0.87 -7.96
N VAL A 4 15.56 0.52 -7.93
CA VAL A 4 15.03 -0.53 -7.02
C VAL A 4 14.99 -1.91 -7.69
N VAL A 5 14.84 -1.93 -9.03
CA VAL A 5 14.54 -3.16 -9.79
C VAL A 5 15.69 -3.53 -10.74
N GLY A 6 16.59 -2.59 -11.05
CA GLY A 6 17.78 -2.84 -11.89
C GLY A 6 17.51 -3.12 -13.37
N SER A 7 16.25 -3.34 -13.78
CA SER A 7 15.85 -3.65 -15.16
C SER A 7 14.58 -2.89 -15.59
N PRO A 8 14.59 -2.25 -16.77
CA PRO A 8 13.44 -1.51 -17.28
C PRO A 8 12.22 -2.40 -17.56
N THR A 9 12.44 -3.66 -17.98
CA THR A 9 11.36 -4.61 -18.27
C THR A 9 10.53 -4.91 -17.03
N LEU A 10 11.19 -5.12 -15.90
CA LEU A 10 10.52 -5.39 -14.63
C LEU A 10 9.86 -4.14 -14.05
N ALA A 11 10.44 -2.95 -14.26
CA ALA A 11 9.79 -1.70 -13.90
C ALA A 11 8.47 -1.50 -14.67
N ILE A 12 8.45 -1.82 -15.98
CA ILE A 12 7.23 -1.78 -16.79
C ILE A 12 6.22 -2.80 -16.27
N LEU A 13 6.65 -4.04 -16.00
CA LEU A 13 5.78 -5.08 -15.46
C LEU A 13 5.11 -4.66 -14.15
N LEU A 14 5.90 -4.19 -13.16
CA LEU A 14 5.37 -3.71 -11.88
C LEU A 14 4.44 -2.50 -12.05
N THR A 15 4.73 -1.62 -13.02
CA THR A 15 3.84 -0.50 -13.35
C THR A 15 2.49 -0.99 -13.89
N VAL A 16 2.49 -2.01 -14.75
CA VAL A 16 1.27 -2.63 -15.27
C VAL A 16 0.47 -3.29 -14.14
N ILE A 17 1.15 -4.02 -13.24
CA ILE A 17 0.51 -4.62 -12.07
C ILE A 17 -0.12 -3.55 -11.18
N LEU A 18 0.62 -2.49 -10.85
CA LEU A 18 0.11 -1.36 -10.08
C LEU A 18 -1.11 -0.72 -10.74
N ALA A 19 -1.07 -0.50 -12.06
CA ALA A 19 -2.18 0.12 -12.79
C ALA A 19 -3.44 -0.77 -12.78
N LEU A 20 -3.28 -2.07 -13.05
CA LEU A 20 -4.40 -3.03 -13.11
C LEU A 20 -4.98 -3.30 -11.72
N ALA A 21 -4.13 -3.64 -10.75
CA ALA A 21 -4.55 -3.90 -9.38
C ALA A 21 -5.11 -2.63 -8.74
N GLY A 22 -4.46 -1.48 -8.93
CA GLY A 22 -4.93 -0.19 -8.47
C GLY A 22 -6.30 0.16 -9.03
N PHE A 23 -6.53 -0.02 -10.34
CA PHE A 23 -7.83 0.21 -10.95
C PHE A 23 -8.92 -0.72 -10.39
N LEU A 24 -8.65 -2.03 -10.36
CA LEU A 24 -9.62 -3.03 -9.89
C LEU A 24 -9.98 -2.81 -8.41
N PHE A 25 -8.96 -2.65 -7.55
CA PHE A 25 -9.16 -2.46 -6.13
C PHE A 25 -9.70 -1.06 -5.77
N SER A 26 -9.46 -0.04 -6.59
CA SER A 26 -10.16 1.25 -6.46
C SER A 26 -11.67 1.09 -6.67
N ALA A 27 -12.10 0.28 -7.65
CA ALA A 27 -13.53 0.01 -7.86
C ALA A 27 -14.17 -0.72 -6.67
N VAL A 28 -13.49 -1.75 -6.14
CA VAL A 28 -13.94 -2.47 -4.94
C VAL A 28 -14.01 -1.52 -3.73
N ALA A 29 -12.97 -0.71 -3.53
CA ALA A 29 -12.90 0.26 -2.45
C ALA A 29 -14.01 1.29 -2.50
N SER A 30 -14.24 1.91 -3.67
CA SER A 30 -15.33 2.87 -3.86
C SER A 30 -16.70 2.23 -3.62
N TYR A 31 -16.91 1.00 -4.07
CA TYR A 31 -18.17 0.30 -3.83
C TYR A 31 -18.41 0.04 -2.33
N MET A 32 -17.40 -0.47 -1.62
CA MET A 32 -17.49 -0.72 -0.16
C MET A 32 -17.66 0.58 0.63
N ALA A 33 -16.84 1.58 0.34
CA ALA A 33 -16.90 2.87 1.01
C ALA A 33 -18.22 3.61 0.75
N GLY A 34 -18.79 3.51 -0.46
CA GLY A 34 -20.05 4.15 -0.83
C GLY A 34 -21.28 3.54 -0.16
N LEU A 35 -21.27 2.21 0.06
CA LEU A 35 -22.35 1.46 0.68
C LEU A 35 -22.26 1.41 2.21
N LEU A 36 -21.11 1.00 2.74
CA LEU A 36 -20.93 0.62 4.15
C LEU A 36 -20.06 1.60 4.94
N GLY A 37 -19.47 2.59 4.28
CA GLY A 37 -18.48 3.49 4.90
C GLY A 37 -17.05 2.96 4.78
N SER A 38 -16.07 3.83 5.04
CA SER A 38 -14.65 3.58 4.75
C SER A 38 -14.03 2.63 5.77
N SER A 39 -14.59 2.54 6.98
CA SER A 39 -14.21 1.58 8.01
C SER A 39 -14.42 0.12 7.59
N HIS A 40 -15.33 -0.14 6.63
CA HIS A 40 -15.57 -1.47 6.09
C HIS A 40 -14.81 -1.72 4.76
N ASN A 41 -13.98 -0.77 4.31
CA ASN A 41 -13.20 -0.92 3.10
C ASN A 41 -12.01 -1.89 3.35
N PRO A 42 -11.89 -3.02 2.62
CA PRO A 42 -10.86 -4.03 2.88
C PRO A 42 -9.47 -3.63 2.35
N VAL A 43 -9.02 -2.40 2.59
CA VAL A 43 -7.77 -1.83 2.03
C VAL A 43 -6.55 -2.67 2.41
N SER A 44 -6.47 -3.12 3.65
CA SER A 44 -5.38 -3.98 4.13
C SER A 44 -5.33 -5.30 3.35
N GLY A 45 -6.47 -5.96 3.14
CA GLY A 45 -6.56 -7.20 2.38
C GLY A 45 -6.18 -7.02 0.90
N MET A 46 -6.66 -5.95 0.26
CA MET A 46 -6.29 -5.61 -1.12
C MET A 46 -4.78 -5.34 -1.28
N THR A 47 -4.18 -4.69 -0.28
CA THR A 47 -2.74 -4.42 -0.22
C THR A 47 -1.94 -5.72 -0.07
N ILE A 48 -2.33 -6.59 0.87
CA ILE A 48 -1.70 -7.90 1.10
C ILE A 48 -1.76 -8.76 -0.16
N ALA A 49 -2.95 -8.87 -0.78
CA ALA A 49 -3.14 -9.62 -2.00
C ALA A 49 -2.24 -9.09 -3.13
N THR A 50 -2.14 -7.77 -3.28
CA THR A 50 -1.25 -7.14 -4.25
C THR A 50 0.21 -7.47 -4.00
N ILE A 51 0.67 -7.38 -2.75
CA ILE A 51 2.06 -7.70 -2.37
C ILE A 51 2.36 -9.16 -2.69
N LEU A 52 1.51 -10.09 -2.25
CA LEU A 52 1.71 -11.53 -2.47
C LEU A 52 1.71 -11.89 -3.95
N LEU A 53 0.73 -11.41 -4.73
CA LEU A 53 0.65 -11.66 -6.16
C LEU A 53 1.87 -11.09 -6.90
N SER A 54 2.25 -9.85 -6.58
CA SER A 54 3.41 -9.20 -7.21
C SER A 54 4.71 -9.91 -6.84
N ALA A 55 4.87 -10.32 -5.58
CA ALA A 55 6.04 -11.04 -5.08
C ALA A 55 6.18 -12.42 -5.72
N LEU A 56 5.08 -13.18 -5.81
CA LEU A 56 5.08 -14.50 -6.44
C LEU A 56 5.40 -14.42 -7.93
N LEU A 57 4.83 -13.44 -8.63
CA LEU A 57 5.11 -13.21 -10.04
C LEU A 57 6.58 -12.82 -10.25
N LEU A 58 7.11 -11.89 -9.47
CA LEU A 58 8.52 -11.49 -9.58
C LEU A 58 9.46 -12.64 -9.25
N ARG A 59 9.19 -13.39 -8.19
CA ARG A 59 9.98 -14.58 -7.84
C ARG A 59 9.97 -15.62 -8.95
N LEU A 60 8.84 -15.83 -9.62
CA LEU A 60 8.75 -16.75 -10.77
C LEU A 60 9.61 -16.29 -11.95
N LEU A 61 9.68 -14.98 -12.20
CA LEU A 61 10.39 -14.40 -13.34
C LEU A 61 11.89 -14.17 -13.09
N MET A 62 12.27 -13.85 -11.85
CA MET A 62 13.63 -13.46 -11.47
C MET A 62 14.36 -14.52 -10.63
N GLY A 63 13.63 -15.50 -10.09
CA GLY A 63 14.16 -16.45 -9.13
C GLY A 63 14.21 -15.90 -7.69
N VAL A 64 14.85 -16.68 -6.82
CA VAL A 64 14.90 -16.51 -5.36
C VAL A 64 15.79 -15.33 -4.95
N ASP A 65 16.82 -15.01 -5.75
CA ASP A 65 17.87 -14.02 -5.45
C ASP A 65 17.61 -12.62 -6.05
N ALA A 66 16.35 -12.24 -6.23
CA ALA A 66 16.00 -10.92 -6.78
C ALA A 66 16.33 -9.79 -5.78
N ALA A 67 17.59 -9.33 -5.78
CA ALA A 67 18.02 -8.18 -4.99
C ALA A 67 17.10 -6.97 -5.25
N GLY A 68 16.47 -6.46 -4.18
CA GLY A 68 15.51 -5.35 -4.27
C GLY A 68 14.06 -5.75 -4.58
N GLY A 69 13.77 -7.02 -4.86
CA GLY A 69 12.43 -7.52 -5.21
C GLY A 69 11.38 -7.24 -4.13
N ALA A 70 11.71 -7.50 -2.86
CA ALA A 70 10.82 -7.24 -1.72
C ALA A 70 10.46 -5.74 -1.61
N GLY A 71 11.43 -4.85 -1.75
CA GLY A 71 11.18 -3.40 -1.75
C GLY A 71 10.32 -2.96 -2.93
N ALA A 72 10.54 -3.54 -4.11
CA ALA A 72 9.78 -3.22 -5.32
C ALA A 72 8.29 -3.57 -5.17
N VAL A 73 7.97 -4.75 -4.61
CA VAL A 73 6.58 -5.18 -4.43
C VAL A 73 5.89 -4.45 -3.28
N LEU A 74 6.63 -4.04 -2.24
CA LEU A 74 6.10 -3.14 -1.20
C LEU A 74 5.71 -1.78 -1.77
N LEU A 75 6.50 -1.23 -2.70
CA LEU A 75 6.15 0.02 -3.39
C LEU A 75 4.89 -0.14 -4.25
N VAL A 76 4.73 -1.27 -4.94
CA VAL A 76 3.49 -1.57 -5.68
C VAL A 76 2.29 -1.66 -4.73
N GLY A 77 2.44 -2.41 -3.64
CA GLY A 77 1.42 -2.53 -2.60
C GLY A 77 1.02 -1.17 -2.01
N ALA A 78 2.00 -0.32 -1.69
CA ALA A 78 1.75 1.03 -1.21
C ALA A 78 0.98 1.89 -2.22
N GLY A 79 1.34 1.83 -3.51
CA GLY A 79 0.62 2.53 -4.57
C GLY A 79 -0.84 2.10 -4.71
N VAL A 80 -1.10 0.78 -4.65
CA VAL A 80 -2.46 0.22 -4.69
C VAL A 80 -3.24 0.58 -3.44
N CYS A 81 -2.61 0.53 -2.26
CA CYS A 81 -3.21 0.97 -0.99
C CYS A 81 -3.68 2.43 -1.08
N CYS A 82 -2.82 3.32 -1.55
CA CYS A 82 -3.15 4.74 -1.76
C CYS A 82 -4.30 4.90 -2.76
N ALA A 83 -4.26 4.19 -3.90
CA ALA A 83 -5.33 4.26 -4.91
C ALA A 83 -6.69 3.83 -4.32
N ALA A 84 -6.72 2.68 -3.62
CA ALA A 84 -7.92 2.16 -2.99
C ALA A 84 -8.47 3.09 -1.88
N ALA A 85 -7.60 3.62 -1.02
CA ALA A 85 -8.00 4.55 0.03
C ALA A 85 -8.60 5.85 -0.57
N LEU A 86 -7.89 6.48 -1.51
CA LEU A 86 -8.33 7.72 -2.15
C LEU A 86 -9.62 7.53 -2.95
N ALA A 87 -9.80 6.38 -3.61
CA ALA A 87 -11.03 6.06 -4.32
C ALA A 87 -12.22 5.89 -3.36
N GLY A 88 -12.00 5.32 -2.18
CA GLY A 88 -12.98 5.20 -1.11
C GLY A 88 -13.36 6.56 -0.49
N ASP A 89 -12.39 7.42 -0.24
CA ASP A 89 -12.63 8.76 0.28
C ASP A 89 -13.34 9.64 -0.75
N ASN A 90 -12.89 9.59 -2.01
CA ASN A 90 -13.48 10.38 -3.10
C ASN A 90 -14.98 10.09 -3.28
N ILE A 91 -15.40 8.82 -3.25
CA ILE A 91 -16.83 8.50 -3.41
C ILE A 91 -17.68 8.97 -2.20
N GLN A 92 -17.11 8.98 -1.00
CA GLN A 92 -17.79 9.48 0.19
C GLN A 92 -17.90 10.99 0.17
N ASP A 93 -16.83 11.68 -0.22
CA ASP A 93 -16.84 13.12 -0.42
C ASP A 93 -17.86 13.52 -1.48
N LEU A 94 -17.89 12.83 -2.63
CA LEU A 94 -18.87 13.08 -3.69
C LEU A 94 -20.31 12.82 -3.22
N LYS A 95 -20.54 11.76 -2.42
CA LYS A 95 -21.85 11.47 -1.84
C LYS A 95 -22.29 12.59 -0.87
N ALA A 96 -21.42 12.99 0.04
CA ALA A 96 -21.69 14.09 0.97
C ALA A 96 -21.90 15.41 0.21
N GLY A 97 -21.08 15.67 -0.80
CA GLY A 97 -21.17 16.84 -1.67
C GLY A 97 -22.50 16.92 -2.40
N ALA A 98 -22.94 15.83 -3.02
CA ALA A 98 -24.23 15.75 -3.69
C ALA A 98 -25.39 16.06 -2.73
N LEU A 99 -25.35 15.53 -1.49
CA LEU A 99 -26.36 15.81 -0.46
C LEU A 99 -26.36 17.27 0.00
N LEU A 100 -25.20 17.92 0.02
CA LEU A 100 -25.02 19.32 0.41
C LEU A 100 -25.15 20.32 -0.76
N GLY A 101 -25.40 19.85 -1.99
CA GLY A 101 -25.47 20.70 -3.17
C GLY A 101 -24.11 21.27 -3.62
N ALA A 102 -23.01 20.62 -3.27
CA ALA A 102 -21.66 21.01 -3.66
C ALA A 102 -21.38 20.72 -5.15
N THR A 103 -20.43 21.47 -5.73
CA THR A 103 -19.97 21.24 -7.11
C THR A 103 -18.79 20.27 -7.14
N PRO A 104 -18.83 19.18 -7.94
CA PRO A 104 -17.81 18.13 -7.92
C PRO A 104 -16.36 18.63 -8.12
N TRP A 105 -16.16 19.60 -9.00
CA TRP A 105 -14.84 20.16 -9.29
C TRP A 105 -14.19 20.83 -8.06
N ARG A 106 -14.98 21.48 -7.19
CA ARG A 106 -14.46 22.09 -5.95
C ARG A 106 -14.00 21.01 -4.97
N GLN A 107 -14.72 19.89 -4.89
CA GLN A 107 -14.36 18.77 -4.02
C GLN A 107 -13.08 18.09 -4.48
N GLN A 108 -12.95 17.83 -5.78
CA GLN A 108 -11.75 17.24 -6.34
C GLN A 108 -10.52 18.12 -6.10
N THR A 109 -10.67 19.45 -6.23
CA THR A 109 -9.59 20.40 -5.93
C THR A 109 -9.21 20.35 -4.45
N ALA A 110 -10.19 20.34 -3.54
CA ALA A 110 -9.95 20.22 -2.11
C ALA A 110 -9.24 18.89 -1.75
N GLN A 111 -9.63 17.78 -2.37
CA GLN A 111 -9.01 16.48 -2.15
C GLN A 111 -7.56 16.45 -2.65
N ILE A 112 -7.28 17.00 -3.83
CA ILE A 112 -5.90 17.12 -4.35
C ILE A 112 -5.02 17.92 -3.39
N VAL A 113 -5.52 19.08 -2.91
CA VAL A 113 -4.79 19.90 -1.94
C VAL A 113 -4.56 19.15 -0.63
N GLY A 114 -5.56 18.40 -0.15
CA GLY A 114 -5.46 17.57 1.06
C GLY A 114 -4.42 16.44 0.93
N VAL A 115 -4.36 15.77 -0.22
CA VAL A 115 -3.37 14.71 -0.47
C VAL A 115 -1.95 15.27 -0.56
N ILE A 116 -1.77 16.41 -1.24
CA ILE A 116 -0.47 17.06 -1.35
C ILE A 116 -0.01 17.55 0.03
N SER A 117 -0.86 18.24 0.78
CA SER A 117 -0.50 18.73 2.11
C SER A 117 -0.23 17.57 3.07
N GLY A 118 -1.08 16.54 3.06
CA GLY A 118 -0.92 15.34 3.89
C GLY A 118 0.38 14.60 3.60
N SER A 119 0.71 14.37 2.32
CA SER A 119 1.96 13.69 1.95
C SER A 119 3.21 14.47 2.34
N LEU A 120 3.19 15.81 2.21
CA LEU A 120 4.29 16.68 2.63
C LEU A 120 4.51 16.68 4.14
N VAL A 121 3.47 16.49 4.94
CA VAL A 121 3.55 16.44 6.41
C VAL A 121 3.90 15.04 6.90
N MET A 122 3.28 14.00 6.35
CA MET A 122 3.46 12.64 6.84
C MET A 122 4.88 12.11 6.63
N ALA A 123 5.50 12.36 5.48
CA ALA A 123 6.86 11.87 5.20
C ALA A 123 7.91 12.35 6.23
N PRO A 124 8.08 13.66 6.51
CA PRO A 124 9.03 14.12 7.51
C PRO A 124 8.65 13.67 8.92
N VAL A 125 7.36 13.60 9.26
CA VAL A 125 6.92 13.09 10.57
C VAL A 125 7.37 11.64 10.78
N LEU A 126 7.17 10.77 9.79
CA LEU A 126 7.59 9.37 9.89
C LEU A 126 9.12 9.25 9.99
N ILE A 127 9.87 10.09 9.26
CA ILE A 127 11.35 10.12 9.37
C ILE A 127 11.79 10.56 10.78
N LEU A 128 11.15 11.57 11.35
CA LEU A 128 11.45 12.04 12.71
C LEU A 128 11.14 10.97 13.76
N LEU A 129 10.00 10.28 13.62
CA LEU A 129 9.64 9.19 14.53
C LEU A 129 10.60 8.01 14.42
N GLU A 130 11.01 7.64 13.22
CA GLU A 130 12.03 6.60 13.01
C GLU A 130 13.36 6.98 13.66
N GLN A 131 13.81 8.23 13.52
CA GLN A 131 15.06 8.70 14.12
C GLN A 131 15.00 8.81 15.65
N ALA A 132 13.83 9.17 16.20
CA ALA A 132 13.68 9.39 17.64
C ALA A 132 13.39 8.10 18.42
N TYR A 133 12.59 7.19 17.83
CA TYR A 133 12.08 6.01 18.51
C TYR A 133 12.38 4.72 17.76
N GLY A 134 12.41 4.74 16.42
CA GLY A 134 12.44 3.54 15.57
C GLY A 134 11.07 2.85 15.48
N PHE A 135 10.89 2.01 14.46
CA PHE A 135 9.71 1.14 14.31
C PHE A 135 10.05 -0.35 14.51
N GLY A 136 9.16 -1.08 15.18
CA GLY A 136 9.24 -2.53 15.30
C GLY A 136 9.59 -3.03 16.71
N PRO A 137 10.30 -4.16 16.84
CA PRO A 137 10.70 -4.72 18.14
C PRO A 137 11.62 -3.77 18.92
N ILE A 138 11.45 -3.74 20.23
CA ILE A 138 12.36 -3.00 21.13
C ILE A 138 13.73 -3.68 21.12
N ASP A 139 14.78 -2.89 20.91
CA ASP A 139 16.17 -3.33 21.01
C ASP A 139 17.05 -2.33 21.80
N ALA A 140 18.34 -2.63 21.95
CA ALA A 140 19.26 -1.79 22.72
C ALA A 140 19.50 -0.40 22.08
N ALA A 141 19.28 -0.25 20.78
CA ALA A 141 19.38 1.02 20.06
C ALA A 141 18.06 1.82 20.12
N HIS A 142 16.93 1.13 20.24
CA HIS A 142 15.57 1.67 20.23
C HIS A 142 14.76 1.14 21.42
N PRO A 143 15.07 1.57 22.66
CA PRO A 143 14.39 1.09 23.87
C PRO A 143 12.91 1.48 23.94
N HIS A 144 12.48 2.42 23.09
CA HIS A 144 11.12 2.95 23.01
C HIS A 144 10.53 2.83 21.60
N ALA A 145 10.91 1.78 20.86
CA ALA A 145 10.43 1.52 19.51
C ALA A 145 8.90 1.53 19.41
N LEU A 146 8.39 2.14 18.34
CA LEU A 146 6.96 2.22 18.07
C LEU A 146 6.46 0.91 17.44
N PRO A 147 5.37 0.31 17.94
CA PRO A 147 4.84 -0.91 17.37
C PRO A 147 4.28 -0.66 15.95
N ALA A 148 4.80 -1.38 14.97
CA ALA A 148 4.34 -1.32 13.58
C ALA A 148 3.95 -2.71 13.05
N PRO A 149 2.99 -3.42 13.68
CA PRO A 149 2.69 -4.82 13.39
C PRO A 149 2.21 -5.03 11.94
N GLN A 150 1.41 -4.10 11.40
CA GLN A 150 0.94 -4.21 10.03
C GLN A 150 2.07 -4.01 9.02
N ALA A 151 2.97 -3.05 9.25
CA ALA A 151 4.15 -2.87 8.39
C ALA A 151 5.10 -4.08 8.47
N GLY A 152 5.31 -4.62 9.67
CA GLY A 152 6.07 -5.85 9.89
C GLY A 152 5.47 -7.06 9.16
N LEU A 153 4.15 -7.23 9.19
CA LEU A 153 3.45 -8.25 8.41
C LEU A 153 3.67 -8.07 6.91
N MET A 154 3.48 -6.86 6.37
CA MET A 154 3.71 -6.61 4.94
C MET A 154 5.14 -6.92 4.53
N ALA A 155 6.12 -6.54 5.36
CA ALA A 155 7.52 -6.83 5.13
C ALA A 155 7.79 -8.34 5.15
N ALA A 156 7.29 -9.06 6.15
CA ALA A 156 7.44 -10.51 6.26
C ALA A 156 6.83 -11.26 5.08
N LEU A 157 5.65 -10.83 4.60
CA LEU A 157 5.03 -11.40 3.41
C LEU A 157 5.87 -11.13 2.15
N ALA A 158 6.35 -9.90 1.98
CA ALA A 158 7.16 -9.53 0.83
C ALA A 158 8.49 -10.29 0.80
N THR A 159 9.25 -10.28 1.91
CA THR A 159 10.55 -10.98 1.99
C THR A 159 10.37 -12.48 1.99
N GLY A 160 9.35 -13.00 2.67
CA GLY A 160 9.21 -14.44 2.83
C GLY A 160 8.83 -15.17 1.56
N VAL A 161 8.22 -14.47 0.59
CA VAL A 161 8.00 -15.04 -0.74
C VAL A 161 9.35 -15.27 -1.42
N PHE A 162 10.26 -14.29 -1.37
CA PHE A 162 11.59 -14.43 -1.98
C PHE A 162 12.44 -15.45 -1.22
N ASN A 163 12.43 -15.45 0.11
CA ASN A 163 13.21 -16.39 0.93
C ASN A 163 12.65 -17.84 0.91
N GLY A 164 11.38 -18.02 0.56
CA GLY A 164 10.72 -19.33 0.54
C GLY A 164 10.33 -19.86 1.92
N ASP A 165 10.25 -19.01 2.94
CA ASP A 165 9.92 -19.30 4.34
C ASP A 165 8.50 -18.84 4.74
N LEU A 166 7.64 -18.58 3.75
CA LEU A 166 6.25 -18.19 3.99
C LEU A 166 5.47 -19.33 4.68
N PRO A 167 4.71 -19.05 5.77
CA PRO A 167 3.85 -20.03 6.42
C PRO A 167 2.57 -20.26 5.58
N TRP A 168 2.71 -21.08 4.53
CA TRP A 168 1.65 -21.35 3.56
C TRP A 168 0.41 -22.00 4.17
N ASP A 169 0.59 -22.82 5.19
CA ASP A 169 -0.48 -23.44 5.95
C ASP A 169 -1.39 -22.38 6.60
N MET A 170 -0.80 -21.38 7.26
CA MET A 170 -1.54 -20.29 7.88
C MET A 170 -2.27 -19.43 6.83
N ILE A 171 -1.60 -19.12 5.72
CA ILE A 171 -2.16 -18.28 4.64
C ILE A 171 -3.33 -18.96 3.93
N LEU A 172 -3.26 -20.28 3.72
CA LEU A 172 -4.32 -21.04 3.05
C LEU A 172 -5.55 -21.24 3.93
N MET A 173 -5.38 -21.29 5.25
CA MET A 173 -6.49 -21.42 6.20
C MET A 173 -7.24 -20.10 6.44
N GLY A 174 -6.59 -18.96 6.21
CA GLY A 174 -7.16 -17.63 6.39
C GLY A 174 -6.77 -16.99 7.71
#